data_AF-A0A2H5QGV2-F1
#
_entry.id   AF-A0A2H5QGV2-F1
#
_cell.length_a   1.000
_cell.length_b   1.000
_cell.length_c   1.000
_cell.angle_alpha   90.00
_cell.angle_beta   90.00
_cell.angle_gamma   90.00
#
_symmetry.space_group_name_H-M   'P 1'
#
loop_
_entity.id
_entity.type
_entity.pdbx_description
1 polymer ?
#
loop_
_entity_poly.entity_id
_entity_poly.type
_entity_poly.pdbx_seq_one_letter_code
_entity_poly.pdbx_strand_id
1 'polypeptide(L)'
;MEKLVSSWFNVRPLPEAYVFPPEQRPGKLFFPQGKSIPVLDLGGQDRKETIQLIMKASKEFGFFQVTNHGVSKDLIDDTLALAKEFHAMPAEDKISECSKDPDRSCKLYTSSGKYATEEKHYWRDCLIHPSHSFEKYMQFWPAKPVRYREVIGKYSIEVRKLSSKILELLSEGLKLSSGYFSSDLSESPMLLINHYPPCPDPSLTLGLARHRDPGVVSIVLQGDVHGLQVFKDEEWIGVEPIHHAFVVNIGYVLQVIKHEVPPKLINDTMDVFKEFFDMPAEDKVSFYSENPSKTCKLYTSSLSYDREEIHLWRDNLRHPCHPLEECMKFWPEKPTRYREVVGAYSNEAKKLGSIILELIAEGLGLESGYFRNQLSESLVLSINHYPPCPNPSLTLGLVKHCDPNLITILLQGDVCGLQVLKDGEWIGVEPLPNAFVINIGYILQVISNNKLKSVEHRAVTNSKEARTSAALFINPANDCLIEPTKTLTEASNPPIYRAFQYQEFLMDYISNPTRRNQ
;
A
#
# COMPACT_ATOMS: atom_id res chain seq x y z
N MET A 1 -15.48 20.87 21.02
CA MET A 1 -15.07 22.20 20.53
C MET A 1 -13.98 21.98 19.49
N GLU A 2 -14.23 22.52 18.32
CA GLU A 2 -13.60 22.26 17.04
C GLU A 2 -12.15 22.78 17.04
N LYS A 3 -11.16 21.88 16.95
CA LYS A 3 -9.74 22.23 17.08
C LYS A 3 -9.04 22.32 15.73
N LEU A 4 -9.60 23.06 14.78
CA LEU A 4 -8.89 23.37 13.53
C LEU A 4 -7.66 24.22 13.83
N VAL A 5 -6.46 23.79 13.42
CA VAL A 5 -5.20 24.53 13.70
C VAL A 5 -5.30 25.93 13.08
N SER A 6 -5.89 26.06 11.89
CA SER A 6 -6.18 27.34 11.23
C SER A 6 -6.99 28.32 12.07
N SER A 7 -7.70 27.86 13.11
CA SER A 7 -8.52 28.72 13.97
C SER A 7 -7.77 29.24 15.21
N TRP A 8 -6.59 28.69 15.52
CA TRP A 8 -5.82 29.07 16.72
C TRP A 8 -4.29 29.02 16.53
N PHE A 9 -3.77 29.04 15.31
CA PHE A 9 -2.33 28.88 15.01
C PHE A 9 -1.38 29.94 15.62
N ASN A 10 -1.91 31.07 16.11
CA ASN A 10 -1.12 32.15 16.72
C ASN A 10 -0.68 31.85 18.18
N VAL A 11 -0.88 30.63 18.67
CA VAL A 11 -0.44 30.21 20.00
C VAL A 11 1.09 30.27 20.15
N ARG A 12 1.55 30.72 21.31
CA ARG A 12 2.96 30.66 21.73
C ARG A 12 3.01 30.27 23.21
N PRO A 13 3.76 29.23 23.62
CA PRO A 13 4.60 28.34 22.81
C PRO A 13 3.80 27.33 21.96
N LEU A 14 4.50 26.58 21.08
CA LEU A 14 3.92 25.44 20.36
C LEU A 14 3.33 24.44 21.38
N PRO A 15 2.07 23.96 21.24
CA PRO A 15 1.50 23.02 22.20
C PRO A 15 2.24 21.68 22.20
N GLU A 16 2.44 21.09 23.39
CA GLU A 16 3.23 19.86 23.59
C GLU A 16 2.74 18.66 22.76
N ALA A 17 1.44 18.62 22.46
CA ALA A 17 0.86 17.58 21.60
C ALA A 17 1.36 17.64 20.15
N TYR A 18 1.96 18.74 19.71
CA TYR A 18 2.54 18.93 18.37
C TYR A 18 4.08 18.86 18.38
N VAL A 19 4.71 18.73 19.56
CA VAL A 19 6.17 18.64 19.71
C VAL A 19 6.60 17.19 19.52
N PHE A 20 7.28 16.90 18.41
CA PHE A 20 7.80 15.57 18.10
C PHE A 20 9.08 15.27 18.91
N PRO A 21 9.35 14.00 19.23
CA PRO A 21 10.61 13.60 19.85
C PRO A 21 11.79 13.87 18.89
N PRO A 22 13.01 14.12 19.40
CA PRO A 22 14.15 14.59 18.60
C PRO A 22 14.41 13.81 17.30
N GLU A 23 14.29 12.48 17.35
CA GLU A 23 14.51 11.57 16.23
C GLU A 23 13.41 11.59 15.15
N GLN A 24 12.25 12.18 15.44
CA GLN A 24 11.12 12.33 14.51
C GLN A 24 10.92 13.79 14.04
N ARG A 25 11.76 14.72 14.50
CA ARG A 25 11.69 16.12 14.08
C ARG A 25 12.14 16.27 12.62
N PRO A 26 11.71 17.32 11.90
CA PRO A 26 12.07 17.57 10.50
C PRO A 26 13.58 17.72 10.22
N GLY A 27 14.43 17.78 11.25
CA GLY A 27 15.87 17.97 11.09
C GLY A 27 16.20 19.38 10.62
N LYS A 28 16.99 19.51 9.55
CA LYS A 28 17.34 20.81 8.97
C LYS A 28 16.11 21.40 8.27
N LEU A 29 15.79 22.65 8.53
CA LEU A 29 14.68 23.36 7.87
C LEU A 29 15.12 24.10 6.59
N PHE A 30 16.41 24.42 6.48
CA PHE A 30 17.02 25.11 5.35
C PHE A 30 18.03 24.20 4.66
N PHE A 31 17.92 24.06 3.34
CA PHE A 31 18.76 23.18 2.55
C PHE A 31 19.55 23.97 1.50
N PRO A 32 20.80 23.56 1.22
CA PRO A 32 21.65 24.27 0.27
C PRO A 32 21.09 24.22 -1.15
N GLN A 33 21.14 25.35 -1.86
CA GLN A 33 20.91 25.43 -3.31
C GLN A 33 21.85 24.46 -4.03
N GLY A 34 21.31 23.54 -4.83
CA GLY A 34 22.10 22.63 -5.68
C GLY A 34 21.61 21.19 -5.78
N LYS A 35 20.70 20.74 -4.89
CA LYS A 35 19.98 19.45 -5.04
C LYS A 35 18.50 19.75 -5.24
N SER A 36 18.02 19.62 -6.47
CA SER A 36 16.59 19.77 -6.81
C SER A 36 16.09 18.50 -7.49
N ILE A 37 14.79 18.22 -7.34
CA ILE A 37 14.15 17.21 -8.17
C ILE A 37 14.14 17.65 -9.65
N PRO A 38 14.06 16.73 -10.61
CA PRO A 38 14.00 17.08 -12.04
C PRO A 38 12.82 17.99 -12.37
N VAL A 39 13.02 18.96 -13.26
CA VAL A 39 11.96 19.82 -13.81
C VAL A 39 11.82 19.51 -15.29
N LEU A 40 10.61 19.12 -15.71
CA LEU A 40 10.32 18.66 -17.06
C LEU A 40 9.36 19.63 -17.75
N ASP A 41 9.63 19.90 -19.02
CA ASP A 41 8.75 20.70 -19.88
C ASP A 41 7.84 19.76 -20.68
N LEU A 42 6.52 19.81 -20.43
CA LEU A 42 5.54 18.99 -21.16
C LEU A 42 5.01 19.64 -22.44
N GLY A 43 5.45 20.85 -22.76
CA GLY A 43 5.17 21.58 -24.00
C GLY A 43 6.24 21.38 -25.08
N GLY A 44 7.32 20.65 -24.79
CA GLY A 44 8.39 20.33 -25.73
C GLY A 44 7.93 19.52 -26.95
N GLN A 45 8.66 19.62 -28.06
CA GLN A 45 8.28 19.01 -29.34
C GLN A 45 8.68 17.54 -29.49
N ASP A 46 9.70 17.07 -28.75
CA ASP A 46 10.16 15.67 -28.82
C ASP A 46 9.53 14.81 -27.70
N ARG A 47 8.52 14.02 -28.09
CA ARG A 47 7.84 13.06 -27.22
C ARG A 47 8.80 11.98 -26.68
N LYS A 48 9.74 11.50 -27.50
CA LYS A 48 10.65 10.41 -27.10
C LYS A 48 11.63 10.89 -26.04
N GLU A 49 12.16 12.09 -26.18
CA GLU A 49 13.00 12.72 -25.16
C GLU A 49 12.21 12.92 -23.85
N THR A 50 10.97 13.41 -23.95
CA THR A 50 10.10 13.60 -22.78
C THR A 50 9.87 12.29 -22.03
N ILE A 51 9.60 11.19 -22.75
CA ILE A 51 9.45 9.86 -22.15
C ILE A 51 10.74 9.43 -21.44
N GLN A 52 11.90 9.60 -22.07
CA GLN A 52 13.18 9.25 -21.45
C GLN A 52 13.43 10.02 -20.15
N LEU A 53 13.10 11.32 -20.14
CA LEU A 53 13.23 12.16 -18.94
C LEU A 53 12.25 11.73 -17.83
N ILE A 54 10.99 11.46 -18.17
CA ILE A 54 10.00 10.95 -17.21
C ILE A 54 10.46 9.61 -16.63
N MET A 55 10.92 8.68 -17.46
CA MET A 55 11.39 7.37 -17.01
C MET A 55 12.60 7.49 -16.09
N LYS A 56 13.55 8.37 -16.44
CA LYS A 56 14.72 8.63 -15.60
C LYS A 56 14.33 9.24 -14.26
N ALA A 57 13.50 10.29 -14.25
CA ALA A 57 13.07 10.96 -13.03
C ALA A 57 12.24 10.04 -12.12
N SER A 58 11.34 9.26 -12.71
CA SER A 58 10.53 8.26 -12.00
C SER A 58 11.40 7.20 -11.35
N LYS A 59 12.45 6.72 -12.04
CA LYS A 59 13.37 5.71 -11.53
C LYS A 59 14.30 6.25 -10.43
N GLU A 60 14.85 7.44 -10.62
CA GLU A 60 15.88 8.00 -9.72
C GLU A 60 15.29 8.70 -8.50
N PHE A 61 14.13 9.34 -8.63
CA PHE A 61 13.53 10.14 -7.56
C PHE A 61 12.12 9.65 -7.17
N GLY A 62 11.37 9.07 -8.11
CA GLY A 62 9.92 8.90 -7.97
C GLY A 62 9.17 10.23 -7.96
N PHE A 63 9.86 11.35 -8.19
CA PHE A 63 9.34 12.71 -8.12
C PHE A 63 9.93 13.57 -9.23
N PHE A 64 9.13 14.48 -9.78
CA PHE A 64 9.58 15.52 -10.70
C PHE A 64 8.57 16.68 -10.76
N GLN A 65 9.01 17.87 -11.14
CA GLN A 65 8.12 19.00 -11.44
C GLN A 65 7.82 19.03 -12.93
N VAL A 66 6.61 19.47 -13.30
CA VAL A 66 6.21 19.67 -14.69
C VAL A 66 5.80 21.12 -14.94
N THR A 67 6.26 21.67 -16.06
CA THR A 67 5.91 22.99 -16.60
C THR A 67 5.29 22.84 -17.98
N ASN A 68 4.64 23.90 -18.50
CA ASN A 68 3.95 23.88 -19.80
C ASN A 68 2.99 22.67 -19.97
N HIS A 69 2.35 22.28 -18.87
CA HIS A 69 1.48 21.11 -18.76
C HIS A 69 0.09 21.32 -19.38
N GLY A 70 -0.25 22.55 -19.79
CA GLY A 70 -1.50 22.88 -20.48
C GLY A 70 -2.67 23.30 -19.56
N VAL A 71 -2.48 23.29 -18.24
CA VAL A 71 -3.48 23.83 -17.29
C VAL A 71 -3.35 25.35 -17.24
N SER A 72 -4.48 26.07 -17.31
CA SER A 72 -4.50 27.53 -17.30
C SER A 72 -3.89 28.10 -16.02
N LYS A 73 -3.03 29.13 -16.15
CA LYS A 73 -2.42 29.86 -15.03
C LYS A 73 -3.49 30.54 -14.17
N ASP A 74 -4.46 31.20 -14.80
CA ASP A 74 -5.57 31.84 -14.10
C ASP A 74 -6.37 30.84 -13.26
N LEU A 75 -6.55 29.60 -13.76
CA LEU A 75 -7.25 28.54 -13.03
C LEU A 75 -6.45 28.03 -11.83
N ILE A 76 -5.12 27.97 -11.96
CA ILE A 76 -4.21 27.63 -10.85
C ILE A 76 -4.28 28.71 -9.77
N ASP A 77 -4.20 29.98 -10.17
CA ASP A 77 -4.24 31.12 -9.25
C ASP A 77 -5.59 31.21 -8.53
N ASP A 78 -6.70 31.08 -9.27
CA ASP A 78 -8.06 31.00 -8.70
C ASP A 78 -8.20 29.83 -7.72
N THR A 79 -7.63 28.66 -8.04
CA THR A 79 -7.69 27.47 -7.17
C THR A 79 -6.93 27.69 -5.87
N LEU A 80 -5.72 28.25 -5.92
CA LEU A 80 -4.92 28.57 -4.73
C LEU A 80 -5.58 29.66 -3.87
N ALA A 81 -6.13 30.70 -4.51
CA ALA A 81 -6.85 31.77 -3.82
C ALA A 81 -8.09 31.23 -3.09
N LEU A 82 -8.87 30.40 -3.76
CA LEU A 82 -10.06 29.76 -3.22
C LEU A 82 -9.75 28.81 -2.06
N ALA A 83 -8.66 28.03 -2.16
CA ALA A 83 -8.22 27.18 -1.06
C ALA A 83 -7.85 28.02 0.18
N LYS A 84 -7.17 29.16 0.00
CA LYS A 84 -6.88 30.11 1.08
C LYS A 84 -8.16 30.71 1.67
N GLU A 85 -9.11 31.11 0.82
CA GLU A 85 -10.41 31.66 1.23
C GLU A 85 -11.21 30.65 2.06
N PHE A 86 -11.32 29.40 1.61
CA PHE A 86 -11.99 28.33 2.36
C PHE A 86 -11.36 28.15 3.76
N HIS A 87 -10.04 28.03 3.85
CA HIS A 87 -9.36 27.80 5.13
C HIS A 87 -9.39 29.01 6.07
N ALA A 88 -9.57 30.23 5.52
CA ALA A 88 -9.76 31.46 6.28
C ALA A 88 -11.17 31.63 6.88
N MET A 89 -12.16 30.82 6.46
CA MET A 89 -13.50 30.84 7.04
C MET A 89 -13.49 30.44 8.53
N PRO A 90 -14.51 30.85 9.32
CA PRO A 90 -14.71 30.36 10.69
C PRO A 90 -14.76 28.83 10.77
N ALA A 91 -14.29 28.25 11.88
CA ALA A 91 -14.23 26.80 12.07
C ALA A 91 -15.60 26.12 11.87
N GLU A 92 -16.63 26.69 12.51
CA GLU A 92 -18.01 26.20 12.46
C GLU A 92 -18.55 26.16 11.03
N ASP A 93 -18.25 27.19 10.23
CA ASP A 93 -18.66 27.26 8.82
C ASP A 93 -17.96 26.18 7.99
N LYS A 94 -16.64 26.00 8.16
CA LYS A 94 -15.88 24.97 7.43
C LYS A 94 -16.39 23.57 7.75
N ILE A 95 -16.68 23.29 9.02
CA ILE A 95 -17.20 22.00 9.47
C ILE A 95 -18.61 21.76 8.94
N SER A 96 -19.47 22.78 8.99
CA SER A 96 -20.82 22.71 8.42
C SER A 96 -20.80 22.39 6.92
N GLU A 97 -19.89 22.98 6.14
CA GLU A 97 -19.77 22.68 4.71
C GLU A 97 -19.35 21.24 4.43
N CYS A 98 -18.56 20.62 5.31
CA CYS A 98 -18.04 19.26 5.14
C CYS A 98 -18.87 18.17 5.83
N SER A 99 -19.89 18.53 6.61
CA SER A 99 -20.75 17.56 7.32
C SER A 99 -22.03 17.18 6.57
N LYS A 100 -22.28 17.78 5.39
CA LYS A 100 -23.53 17.61 4.62
C LYS A 100 -23.63 16.27 3.90
N ASP A 101 -22.53 15.54 3.81
CA ASP A 101 -22.45 14.27 3.12
C ASP A 101 -22.86 13.10 4.04
N PRO A 102 -23.95 12.38 3.74
CA PRO A 102 -24.38 11.23 4.56
C PRO A 102 -23.34 10.10 4.56
N ASP A 103 -22.60 9.93 3.46
CA ASP A 103 -21.56 8.91 3.31
C ASP A 103 -20.21 9.38 3.86
N ARG A 104 -20.13 10.65 4.28
CA ARG A 104 -18.92 11.32 4.76
C ARG A 104 -17.75 11.19 3.78
N SER A 105 -17.98 11.22 2.47
CA SER A 105 -16.92 11.20 1.46
C SER A 105 -16.15 12.54 1.40
N CYS A 106 -16.84 13.64 1.66
CA CYS A 106 -16.24 14.95 1.95
C CYS A 106 -15.93 15.06 3.46
N LYS A 107 -14.68 15.32 3.84
CA LYS A 107 -14.27 15.45 5.24
C LYS A 107 -13.30 16.62 5.44
N LEU A 108 -13.44 17.27 6.58
CA LEU A 108 -12.45 18.21 7.10
C LEU A 108 -11.89 17.66 8.41
N TYR A 109 -10.57 17.62 8.53
CA TYR A 109 -9.91 17.21 9.76
C TYR A 109 -8.63 18.00 10.01
N THR A 110 -8.22 18.00 11.27
CA THR A 110 -6.94 18.52 11.75
C THR A 110 -5.97 17.39 11.96
N SER A 111 -4.68 17.65 11.76
CA SER A 111 -3.64 16.63 11.88
C SER A 111 -3.85 15.50 10.87
N SER A 112 -4.50 14.40 11.28
CA SER A 112 -5.00 13.34 10.40
C SER A 112 -6.47 12.98 10.71
N GLY A 113 -7.02 12.07 9.91
CA GLY A 113 -8.34 11.49 10.16
C GLY A 113 -8.47 10.71 11.48
N LYS A 114 -7.37 10.50 12.22
CA LYS A 114 -7.31 9.74 13.49
C LYS A 114 -6.95 10.61 14.70
N TYR A 115 -7.15 11.94 14.63
CA TYR A 115 -6.78 12.93 15.66
C TYR A 115 -6.94 12.43 17.11
N ALA A 116 -8.08 11.85 17.48
CA ALA A 116 -8.37 11.43 18.86
C ALA A 116 -7.47 10.31 19.42
N THR A 117 -6.78 9.56 18.54
CA THR A 117 -5.94 8.41 18.91
C THR A 117 -4.46 8.60 18.60
N GLU A 118 -4.08 9.77 18.09
CA GLU A 118 -2.69 10.09 17.78
C GLU A 118 -1.91 10.41 19.06
N GLU A 119 -0.67 9.93 19.13
CA GLU A 119 0.26 10.31 20.19
C GLU A 119 0.77 11.75 20.02
N LYS A 120 1.07 12.13 18.77
CA LYS A 120 1.49 13.47 18.37
C LYS A 120 0.67 13.94 17.18
N HIS A 121 0.27 15.20 17.20
CA HIS A 121 -0.52 15.84 16.15
C HIS A 121 0.37 16.57 15.14
N TYR A 122 -0.07 16.59 13.89
CA TYR A 122 0.55 17.30 12.78
C TYR A 122 -0.02 18.71 12.63
N TRP A 123 0.86 19.68 12.33
CA TRP A 123 0.54 21.10 12.22
C TRP A 123 -0.12 21.43 10.87
N ARG A 124 -1.32 20.90 10.65
CA ARG A 124 -2.11 21.10 9.44
C ARG A 124 -3.61 20.94 9.65
N ASP A 125 -4.37 21.50 8.73
CA ASP A 125 -5.75 21.13 8.45
C ASP A 125 -5.86 20.56 7.02
N CYS A 126 -6.84 19.70 6.78
CA CYS A 126 -7.03 19.03 5.50
C CYS A 126 -8.52 18.91 5.15
N LEU A 127 -8.89 19.45 3.99
CA LEU A 127 -10.14 19.11 3.33
C LEU A 127 -9.87 17.99 2.32
N ILE A 128 -10.65 16.92 2.38
CA ILE A 128 -10.58 15.80 1.44
C ILE A 128 -11.96 15.51 0.85
N HIS A 129 -12.03 15.29 -0.47
CA HIS A 129 -13.25 14.81 -1.12
C HIS A 129 -12.93 14.11 -2.47
N PRO A 130 -13.84 13.25 -2.98
CA PRO A 130 -13.73 12.73 -4.34
C PRO A 130 -13.73 13.87 -5.37
N SER A 131 -12.89 13.78 -6.39
CA SER A 131 -12.69 14.83 -7.42
C SER A 131 -13.18 14.44 -8.82
N HIS A 132 -13.81 13.26 -8.93
CA HIS A 132 -14.39 12.74 -10.17
C HIS A 132 -15.77 12.15 -9.88
N SER A 133 -16.55 11.82 -10.91
CA SER A 133 -17.98 11.48 -10.80
C SER A 133 -18.78 12.64 -10.20
N PHE A 134 -18.67 13.81 -10.83
CA PHE A 134 -19.26 15.07 -10.34
C PHE A 134 -20.76 14.95 -10.08
N GLU A 135 -21.49 14.23 -10.92
CA GLU A 135 -22.92 13.95 -10.76
C GLU A 135 -23.26 13.32 -9.41
N LYS A 136 -22.35 12.48 -8.90
CA LYS A 136 -22.51 11.80 -7.61
C LYS A 136 -22.07 12.69 -6.45
N TYR A 137 -20.88 13.30 -6.55
CA TYR A 137 -20.19 13.87 -5.38
C TYR A 137 -20.20 15.40 -5.29
N MET A 138 -20.34 16.14 -6.41
CA MET A 138 -20.19 17.60 -6.40
C MET A 138 -21.22 18.31 -5.51
N GLN A 139 -22.40 17.72 -5.34
CA GLN A 139 -23.43 18.21 -4.42
C GLN A 139 -22.99 18.22 -2.95
N PHE A 140 -22.02 17.38 -2.58
CA PHE A 140 -21.48 17.23 -1.22
C PHE A 140 -20.19 18.01 -0.98
N TRP A 141 -19.63 18.63 -2.03
CA TRP A 141 -18.50 19.54 -1.88
C TRP A 141 -18.93 20.84 -1.19
N PRO A 142 -17.99 21.59 -0.57
CA PRO A 142 -18.28 22.90 -0.02
C PRO A 142 -19.04 23.80 -1.00
N ALA A 143 -20.14 24.39 -0.55
CA ALA A 143 -20.87 25.43 -1.28
C ALA A 143 -20.28 26.83 -1.01
N LYS A 144 -19.48 26.94 0.06
CA LYS A 144 -18.70 28.13 0.38
C LYS A 144 -17.20 27.81 0.29
N PRO A 145 -16.37 28.72 -0.25
CA PRO A 145 -16.77 29.96 -0.92
C PRO A 145 -17.66 29.73 -2.15
N VAL A 146 -18.44 30.74 -2.57
CA VAL A 146 -19.51 30.58 -3.59
C VAL A 146 -19.00 29.97 -4.90
N ARG A 147 -17.76 30.31 -5.28
CA ARG A 147 -17.10 29.81 -6.50
C ARG A 147 -16.46 28.42 -6.33
N TYR A 148 -16.57 27.78 -5.16
CA TYR A 148 -15.79 26.58 -4.83
C TYR A 148 -16.02 25.45 -5.82
N ARG A 149 -17.27 25.04 -6.00
CA ARG A 149 -17.63 23.91 -6.87
C ARG A 149 -17.29 24.18 -8.33
N GLU A 150 -17.46 25.41 -8.78
CA GLU A 150 -17.17 25.81 -10.16
C GLU A 150 -15.66 25.72 -10.45
N VAL A 151 -14.84 26.39 -9.63
CA VAL A 151 -13.38 26.46 -9.85
C VAL A 151 -12.74 25.10 -9.60
N ILE A 152 -13.04 24.43 -8.49
CA ILE A 152 -12.49 23.10 -8.17
C ILE A 152 -12.97 22.05 -9.17
N GLY A 153 -14.19 22.17 -9.69
CA GLY A 153 -14.70 21.31 -10.76
C GLY A 153 -13.88 21.43 -12.04
N LYS A 154 -13.68 22.67 -12.52
CA LYS A 154 -12.85 22.97 -13.69
C LYS A 154 -11.40 22.50 -13.50
N TYR A 155 -10.82 22.81 -12.33
CA TYR A 155 -9.46 22.40 -11.98
C TYR A 155 -9.31 20.87 -11.95
N SER A 156 -10.26 20.15 -11.35
CA SER A 156 -10.24 18.69 -11.28
C SER A 156 -10.26 18.04 -12.68
N ILE A 157 -11.01 18.62 -13.64
CA ILE A 157 -11.03 18.16 -15.02
C ILE A 157 -9.65 18.34 -15.69
N GLU A 158 -9.07 19.54 -15.59
CA GLU A 158 -7.79 19.84 -16.25
C GLU A 158 -6.62 19.06 -15.64
N VAL A 159 -6.59 18.91 -14.31
CA VAL A 159 -5.56 18.08 -13.64
C VAL A 159 -5.74 16.60 -13.97
N ARG A 160 -6.98 16.11 -14.13
CA ARG A 160 -7.21 14.73 -14.60
C ARG A 160 -6.67 14.53 -16.01
N LYS A 161 -6.86 15.47 -16.92
CA LYS A 161 -6.26 15.41 -18.28
C LYS A 161 -4.74 15.38 -18.21
N LEU A 162 -4.13 16.21 -17.36
CA LEU A 162 -2.69 16.20 -17.12
C LEU A 162 -2.21 14.85 -16.58
N SER A 163 -2.89 14.31 -15.57
CA SER A 163 -2.59 12.98 -15.02
C SER A 163 -2.68 11.89 -16.09
N SER A 164 -3.71 11.91 -16.94
CA SER A 164 -3.84 10.96 -18.05
C SER A 164 -2.69 11.08 -19.05
N LYS A 165 -2.26 12.30 -19.40
CA LYS A 165 -1.09 12.53 -20.27
C LYS A 165 0.19 11.96 -19.67
N ILE A 166 0.44 12.17 -18.38
CA ILE A 166 1.63 11.63 -17.68
C ILE A 166 1.58 10.10 -17.65
N LEU A 167 0.44 9.53 -17.32
CA LEU A 167 0.23 8.08 -17.28
C LEU A 167 0.44 7.44 -18.66
N GLU A 168 0.00 8.09 -19.74
CA GLU A 168 0.25 7.62 -21.11
C GLU A 168 1.75 7.59 -21.45
N LEU A 169 2.49 8.65 -21.09
CA LEU A 169 3.95 8.71 -21.28
C LEU A 169 4.69 7.65 -20.45
N LEU A 170 4.20 7.36 -19.23
CA LEU A 170 4.71 6.27 -18.40
C LEU A 170 4.42 4.91 -19.03
N SER A 171 3.19 4.67 -19.52
CA SER A 171 2.85 3.43 -20.23
C SER A 171 3.77 3.22 -21.43
N GLU A 172 3.97 4.23 -22.26
CA GLU A 172 4.84 4.14 -23.44
C GLU A 172 6.31 3.88 -23.05
N GLY A 173 6.82 4.60 -22.05
CA GLY A 173 8.19 4.40 -21.55
C GLY A 173 8.43 3.01 -20.95
N LEU A 174 7.39 2.42 -20.37
CA LEU A 174 7.38 1.04 -19.86
C LEU A 174 7.06 -0.01 -20.94
N LYS A 175 6.79 0.42 -22.18
CA LYS A 175 6.35 -0.43 -23.30
C LYS A 175 5.03 -1.19 -23.03
N LEU A 176 4.15 -0.58 -22.23
CA LEU A 176 2.80 -1.09 -21.94
C LEU A 176 1.82 -0.64 -23.01
N SER A 177 0.67 -1.30 -23.08
CA SER A 177 -0.41 -0.91 -23.98
C SER A 177 -0.92 0.50 -23.70
N SER A 178 -1.33 1.21 -24.75
CA SER A 178 -1.97 2.51 -24.61
C SER A 178 -3.20 2.40 -23.71
N GLY A 179 -3.28 3.25 -22.70
CA GLY A 179 -4.37 3.21 -21.74
C GLY A 179 -4.21 2.17 -20.63
N TYR A 180 -3.05 1.53 -20.46
CA TYR A 180 -2.81 0.57 -19.36
C TYR A 180 -3.18 1.14 -17.98
N PHE A 181 -2.80 2.39 -17.70
CA PHE A 181 -3.19 3.09 -16.46
C PHE A 181 -4.51 3.88 -16.57
N SER A 182 -5.09 3.93 -17.77
CA SER A 182 -6.40 4.53 -17.97
C SER A 182 -7.49 3.59 -17.45
N SER A 183 -8.71 4.10 -17.24
CA SER A 183 -9.81 3.38 -16.59
C SER A 183 -9.55 3.07 -15.11
N ASP A 184 -9.56 1.80 -14.74
CA ASP A 184 -9.79 1.34 -13.39
C ASP A 184 -8.82 1.86 -12.34
N LEU A 185 -7.54 2.02 -12.73
CA LEU A 185 -6.45 2.50 -11.89
C LEU A 185 -6.48 4.02 -11.63
N SER A 186 -7.29 4.79 -12.36
CA SER A 186 -7.41 6.26 -12.27
C SER A 186 -8.87 6.75 -12.14
N GLU A 187 -9.81 5.86 -11.87
CA GLU A 187 -11.24 6.16 -11.86
C GLU A 187 -11.72 7.00 -10.68
N SER A 188 -11.11 6.83 -9.51
CA SER A 188 -11.57 7.42 -8.24
C SER A 188 -10.53 8.36 -7.61
N PRO A 189 -10.11 9.45 -8.28
CA PRO A 189 -9.15 10.39 -7.72
C PRO A 189 -9.74 11.14 -6.53
N MET A 190 -8.96 11.25 -5.46
CA MET A 190 -9.26 12.07 -4.29
C MET A 190 -8.51 13.39 -4.39
N LEU A 191 -9.19 14.50 -4.12
CA LEU A 191 -8.55 15.80 -3.95
C LEU A 191 -8.32 16.06 -2.46
N LEU A 192 -7.08 16.37 -2.11
CA LEU A 192 -6.69 16.80 -0.77
C LEU A 192 -6.25 18.27 -0.85
N ILE A 193 -6.89 19.13 -0.07
CA ILE A 193 -6.55 20.54 0.07
C ILE A 193 -5.95 20.73 1.46
N ASN A 194 -4.62 20.63 1.51
CA ASN A 194 -3.84 20.77 2.73
C ASN A 194 -3.60 22.24 3.04
N HIS A 195 -3.76 22.62 4.30
CA HIS A 195 -3.43 23.95 4.80
C HIS A 195 -2.46 23.85 5.96
N TYR A 196 -1.31 24.48 5.80
CA TYR A 196 -0.24 24.54 6.79
C TYR A 196 -0.17 25.98 7.32
N PRO A 197 -0.87 26.31 8.40
CA PRO A 197 -0.83 27.66 8.96
C PRO A 197 0.57 27.95 9.53
N PRO A 198 0.95 29.23 9.68
CA PRO A 198 2.25 29.61 10.26
C PRO A 198 2.50 28.88 11.58
N CYS A 199 3.70 28.31 11.70
CA CYS A 199 4.11 27.57 12.90
C CYS A 199 5.05 28.42 13.76
N PRO A 200 4.82 28.56 15.08
CA PRO A 200 5.70 29.30 15.96
C PRO A 200 7.08 28.64 16.13
N ASP A 201 7.16 27.32 16.04
CA ASP A 201 8.42 26.56 16.13
C ASP A 201 8.44 25.39 15.14
N PRO A 202 8.72 25.65 13.85
CA PRO A 202 8.70 24.62 12.81
C PRO A 202 9.79 23.56 13.00
N SER A 203 10.77 23.76 13.89
CA SER A 203 11.82 22.78 14.16
C SER A 203 11.35 21.61 15.03
N LEU A 204 10.22 21.81 15.72
CA LEU A 204 9.68 20.86 16.70
C LEU A 204 8.48 20.06 16.18
N THR A 205 7.91 20.43 15.03
CA THR A 205 6.68 19.82 14.50
C THR A 205 6.75 19.50 13.02
N LEU A 206 5.78 18.73 12.54
CA LEU A 206 5.63 18.37 11.14
C LEU A 206 4.24 18.76 10.65
N GLY A 207 4.17 19.28 9.43
CA GLY A 207 2.91 19.46 8.74
C GLY A 207 2.26 18.11 8.41
N LEU A 208 3.05 17.11 7.99
CA LEU A 208 2.63 15.72 7.81
C LEU A 208 3.84 14.82 8.00
N ALA A 209 3.65 13.60 8.51
CA ALA A 209 4.74 12.62 8.59
C ALA A 209 5.30 12.26 7.21
N ARG A 210 6.54 11.77 7.19
CA ARG A 210 7.11 11.07 6.02
C ARG A 210 6.23 9.89 5.63
N HIS A 211 5.92 9.78 4.34
CA HIS A 211 5.04 8.74 3.79
C HIS A 211 5.36 8.51 2.31
N ARG A 212 4.76 7.46 1.74
CA ARG A 212 4.67 7.25 0.30
C ARG A 212 3.19 7.27 -0.08
N ASP A 213 2.87 7.83 -1.22
CA ASP A 213 1.47 7.90 -1.66
C ASP A 213 0.98 6.52 -2.13
N PRO A 214 -0.24 6.11 -1.75
CA PRO A 214 -0.78 4.81 -2.11
C PRO A 214 -1.37 4.74 -3.53
N GLY A 215 -1.45 5.86 -4.26
CA GLY A 215 -1.99 5.93 -5.63
C GLY A 215 -0.94 5.63 -6.71
N VAL A 216 -1.33 5.51 -7.98
CA VAL A 216 -0.39 5.32 -9.10
C VAL A 216 0.45 6.60 -9.32
N VAL A 217 -0.23 7.74 -9.37
CA VAL A 217 0.39 9.07 -9.49
C VAL A 217 -0.37 10.06 -8.60
N SER A 218 0.37 10.96 -7.95
CA SER A 218 -0.19 12.16 -7.33
C SER A 218 0.29 13.40 -8.07
N ILE A 219 -0.63 14.32 -8.35
CA ILE A 219 -0.36 15.64 -8.93
C ILE A 219 -0.56 16.69 -7.86
N VAL A 220 0.53 17.33 -7.44
CA VAL A 220 0.55 18.27 -6.32
C VAL A 220 0.78 19.68 -6.84
N LEU A 221 -0.18 20.56 -6.54
CA LEU A 221 -0.02 22.00 -6.73
C LEU A 221 0.49 22.62 -5.44
N GLN A 222 1.67 23.23 -5.48
CA GLN A 222 2.26 23.93 -4.34
C GLN A 222 1.84 25.40 -4.33
N GLY A 223 1.68 25.97 -3.14
CA GLY A 223 1.70 27.43 -2.98
C GLY A 223 3.12 27.98 -2.98
N ASP A 224 3.27 29.29 -2.85
CA ASP A 224 4.57 29.98 -2.92
C ASP A 224 5.44 29.84 -1.64
N VAL A 225 5.09 28.91 -0.73
CA VAL A 225 5.78 28.69 0.54
C VAL A 225 6.48 27.35 0.51
N HIS A 226 7.77 27.33 0.85
CA HIS A 226 8.56 26.11 0.97
C HIS A 226 8.01 25.18 2.07
N GLY A 227 8.11 23.87 1.86
CA GLY A 227 7.74 22.90 2.90
C GLY A 227 7.68 21.45 2.43
N LEU A 228 7.46 21.20 1.14
CA LEU A 228 7.53 19.86 0.59
C LEU A 228 8.98 19.37 0.52
N GLN A 229 9.20 18.12 0.96
CA GLN A 229 10.49 17.47 0.93
C GLN A 229 10.36 16.07 0.31
N VAL A 230 11.38 15.66 -0.44
CA VAL A 230 11.51 14.33 -1.04
C VAL A 230 12.75 13.67 -0.43
N PHE A 231 12.60 12.43 0.03
CA PHE A 231 13.72 11.66 0.59
C PHE A 231 14.42 10.87 -0.51
N LYS A 232 15.73 11.08 -0.64
CA LYS A 232 16.58 10.36 -1.61
C LYS A 232 18.00 10.24 -1.08
N ASP A 233 18.62 9.08 -1.28
CA ASP A 233 20.03 8.82 -0.93
C ASP A 233 20.36 9.20 0.53
N GLU A 234 19.49 8.78 1.47
CA GLU A 234 19.57 9.08 2.91
C GLU A 234 19.45 10.57 3.29
N GLU A 235 19.02 11.42 2.36
CA GLU A 235 18.87 12.85 2.60
C GLU A 235 17.49 13.37 2.21
N TRP A 236 17.01 14.35 2.96
CA TRP A 236 15.83 15.14 2.61
C TRP A 236 16.20 16.26 1.65
N ILE A 237 15.53 16.31 0.51
CA ILE A 237 15.68 17.32 -0.52
C ILE A 237 14.43 18.20 -0.52
N GLY A 238 14.59 19.50 -0.27
CA GLY A 238 13.49 20.46 -0.38
C GLY A 238 13.04 20.63 -1.83
N VAL A 239 11.74 20.65 -2.08
CA VAL A 239 11.18 20.96 -3.40
C VAL A 239 10.86 22.45 -3.45
N GLU A 240 11.66 23.19 -4.23
CA GLU A 240 11.42 24.61 -4.45
C GLU A 240 10.12 24.82 -5.25
N PRO A 241 9.17 25.62 -4.74
CA PRO A 241 7.95 25.94 -5.49
C PRO A 241 8.30 26.67 -6.78
N ILE A 242 7.96 26.08 -7.92
CA ILE A 242 7.98 26.77 -9.21
C ILE A 242 6.56 27.28 -9.46
N HIS A 243 6.44 28.58 -9.65
CA HIS A 243 5.15 29.22 -9.86
C HIS A 243 4.44 28.61 -11.08
N HIS A 244 3.17 28.27 -10.92
CA HIS A 244 2.32 27.54 -11.89
C HIS A 244 2.76 26.11 -12.26
N ALA A 245 3.81 25.54 -11.66
CA ALA A 245 4.20 24.16 -11.92
C ALA A 245 3.44 23.17 -11.03
N PHE A 246 3.38 21.92 -11.47
CA PHE A 246 2.93 20.80 -10.64
C PHE A 246 4.10 19.91 -10.24
N VAL A 247 4.08 19.38 -9.03
CA VAL A 247 4.93 18.25 -8.63
C VAL A 247 4.18 16.96 -8.93
N VAL A 248 4.86 16.01 -9.57
CA VAL A 248 4.37 14.67 -9.88
C VAL A 248 5.11 13.70 -8.98
N ASN A 249 4.35 12.89 -8.23
CA ASN A 249 4.84 11.79 -7.42
C ASN A 249 4.37 10.46 -8.04
N ILE A 250 5.27 9.50 -8.20
CA ILE A 250 4.94 8.12 -8.57
C ILE A 250 4.73 7.33 -7.27
N GLY A 251 3.47 6.96 -7.00
CA GLY A 251 3.15 6.30 -5.74
C GLY A 251 3.52 4.81 -5.72
N TYR A 252 3.30 4.18 -4.57
CA TYR A 252 3.72 2.81 -4.28
C TYR A 252 2.49 1.90 -4.16
N VAL A 253 1.92 1.48 -5.29
CA VAL A 253 0.83 0.49 -5.28
C VAL A 253 1.43 -0.91 -5.26
N LEU A 254 1.23 -1.65 -4.16
CA LEU A 254 1.42 -3.12 -4.03
C LEU A 254 0.11 -3.84 -3.63
N GLN A 255 -1.03 -3.19 -3.84
CA GLN A 255 -2.35 -3.76 -3.58
C GLN A 255 -3.11 -3.91 -4.89
N VAL A 256 -3.53 -5.13 -5.20
CA VAL A 256 -4.39 -5.42 -6.35
C VAL A 256 -5.81 -5.08 -5.95
N ILE A 257 -6.28 -3.94 -6.46
CA ILE A 257 -7.67 -3.50 -6.40
C ILE A 257 -8.37 -3.87 -7.71
N LYS A 258 -9.71 -4.03 -7.66
CA LYS A 258 -10.54 -4.30 -8.85
C LYS A 258 -10.19 -5.58 -9.61
N HIS A 259 -9.91 -6.63 -8.87
CA HIS A 259 -9.84 -8.00 -9.40
C HIS A 259 -11.24 -8.57 -9.69
N GLU A 260 -11.32 -9.67 -10.44
CA GLU A 260 -12.58 -10.35 -10.75
C GLU A 260 -13.17 -11.15 -9.56
N VAL A 261 -12.44 -11.28 -8.44
CA VAL A 261 -12.97 -11.95 -7.23
C VAL A 261 -14.16 -11.15 -6.68
N PRO A 262 -15.36 -11.74 -6.54
CA PRO A 262 -16.54 -11.00 -6.12
C PRO A 262 -16.40 -10.39 -4.69
N PRO A 263 -16.72 -9.10 -4.48
CA PRO A 263 -16.66 -8.47 -3.14
C PRO A 263 -17.45 -9.22 -2.06
N LYS A 264 -18.63 -9.75 -2.43
CA LYS A 264 -19.45 -10.57 -1.53
C LYS A 264 -18.69 -11.82 -1.07
N LEU A 265 -17.97 -12.48 -1.97
CA LEU A 265 -17.19 -13.68 -1.65
C LEU A 265 -16.02 -13.35 -0.71
N ILE A 266 -15.36 -12.21 -0.89
CA ILE A 266 -14.30 -11.74 0.00
C ILE A 266 -14.83 -11.52 1.42
N ASN A 267 -15.96 -10.81 1.55
CA ASN A 267 -16.60 -10.56 2.84
C ASN A 267 -17.06 -11.86 3.50
N ASP A 268 -17.82 -12.70 2.77
CA ASP A 268 -18.28 -14.00 3.27
C ASP A 268 -17.09 -14.88 3.74
N THR A 269 -15.96 -14.82 3.02
CA THR A 269 -14.76 -15.58 3.37
C THR A 269 -14.11 -15.08 4.66
N MET A 270 -13.97 -13.76 4.81
CA MET A 270 -13.41 -13.17 6.03
C MET A 270 -14.32 -13.43 7.24
N ASP A 271 -15.64 -13.35 7.06
CA ASP A 271 -16.62 -13.63 8.10
C ASP A 271 -16.52 -15.10 8.56
N VAL A 272 -16.46 -16.05 7.62
CA VAL A 272 -16.28 -17.48 7.93
C VAL A 272 -14.97 -17.76 8.66
N PHE A 273 -13.88 -17.04 8.33
CA PHE A 273 -12.63 -17.17 9.09
C PHE A 273 -12.80 -16.65 10.53
N LYS A 274 -13.41 -15.48 10.71
CA LYS A 274 -13.69 -14.92 12.05
C LYS A 274 -14.59 -15.89 12.85
N GLU A 275 -15.67 -16.39 12.25
CA GLU A 275 -16.55 -17.40 12.84
C GLU A 275 -15.77 -18.64 13.29
N PHE A 276 -14.85 -19.16 12.46
CA PHE A 276 -14.02 -20.32 12.84
C PHE A 276 -13.19 -20.03 14.09
N PHE A 277 -12.50 -18.88 14.16
CA PHE A 277 -11.66 -18.55 15.32
C PHE A 277 -12.47 -18.25 16.58
N ASP A 278 -13.69 -17.74 16.44
CA ASP A 278 -14.61 -17.47 17.55
C ASP A 278 -15.28 -18.74 18.11
N MET A 279 -15.18 -19.88 17.41
CA MET A 279 -15.73 -21.14 17.92
C MET A 279 -15.05 -21.60 19.23
N PRO A 280 -15.77 -22.36 20.09
CA PRO A 280 -15.20 -22.98 21.27
C PRO A 280 -13.99 -23.87 20.95
N ALA A 281 -13.07 -24.01 21.91
CA ALA A 281 -11.85 -24.79 21.70
C ALA A 281 -12.14 -26.27 21.39
N GLU A 282 -13.22 -26.82 21.95
CA GLU A 282 -13.66 -28.20 21.77
C GLU A 282 -14.03 -28.50 20.31
N ASP A 283 -14.55 -27.51 19.58
CA ASP A 283 -14.89 -27.63 18.16
C ASP A 283 -13.64 -27.50 17.24
N LYS A 284 -12.52 -26.98 17.77
CA LYS A 284 -11.27 -26.75 17.02
C LYS A 284 -10.17 -27.76 17.33
N VAL A 285 -10.26 -28.47 18.46
CA VAL A 285 -9.18 -29.32 19.00
C VAL A 285 -8.73 -30.42 18.04
N SER A 286 -9.65 -30.94 17.21
CA SER A 286 -9.32 -31.95 16.20
C SER A 286 -8.35 -31.45 15.14
N PHE A 287 -8.28 -30.13 14.91
CA PHE A 287 -7.33 -29.50 14.00
C PHE A 287 -6.01 -29.16 14.66
N TYR A 288 -5.98 -28.98 15.99
CA TYR A 288 -4.73 -28.61 16.69
C TYR A 288 -3.63 -29.65 16.42
N SER A 289 -2.48 -29.20 15.93
CA SER A 289 -1.30 -30.04 15.73
C SER A 289 -0.05 -29.23 15.38
N GLU A 290 1.04 -29.55 16.05
CA GLU A 290 2.39 -29.09 15.72
C GLU A 290 3.10 -30.02 14.72
N ASN A 291 2.47 -31.13 14.30
CA ASN A 291 3.05 -32.03 13.31
C ASN A 291 3.06 -31.36 11.91
N PRO A 292 4.25 -31.11 11.32
CA PRO A 292 4.34 -30.47 10.00
C PRO A 292 3.70 -31.31 8.89
N SER A 293 3.59 -32.63 9.06
CA SER A 293 2.99 -33.54 8.09
C SER A 293 1.46 -33.58 8.14
N LYS A 294 0.80 -33.00 9.15
CA LYS A 294 -0.67 -32.93 9.18
C LYS A 294 -1.17 -31.96 8.11
N THR A 295 -2.09 -32.43 7.26
CA THR A 295 -2.59 -31.72 6.08
C THR A 295 -3.33 -30.42 6.43
N CYS A 296 -4.35 -30.52 7.29
CA CYS A 296 -5.07 -29.37 7.85
C CYS A 296 -4.76 -29.29 9.34
N LYS A 297 -4.21 -28.16 9.77
CA LYS A 297 -3.74 -27.99 11.15
C LYS A 297 -3.95 -26.59 11.67
N LEU A 298 -4.34 -26.53 12.94
CA LEU A 298 -4.38 -25.35 13.77
C LEU A 298 -3.17 -25.38 14.71
N TYR A 299 -2.50 -24.27 14.91
CA TYR A 299 -1.44 -24.15 15.92
C TYR A 299 -1.36 -22.72 16.43
N THR A 300 -0.89 -22.56 17.66
CA THR A 300 -0.65 -21.26 18.28
C THR A 300 0.81 -20.88 18.08
N SER A 301 1.09 -19.61 17.81
CA SER A 301 2.41 -19.06 17.51
C SER A 301 3.12 -19.69 16.29
N SER A 302 3.75 -20.85 16.47
CA SER A 302 4.52 -21.60 15.48
C SER A 302 4.26 -23.11 15.60
N LEU A 303 4.84 -23.91 14.70
CA LEU A 303 4.78 -25.38 14.75
C LEU A 303 5.75 -25.97 15.79
N SER A 304 6.33 -25.15 16.66
CA SER A 304 7.33 -25.58 17.65
C SER A 304 7.14 -24.81 18.94
N TYR A 305 5.89 -24.70 19.40
CA TYR A 305 5.49 -23.90 20.56
C TYR A 305 6.35 -24.24 21.79
N ASP A 306 6.51 -25.53 22.12
CA ASP A 306 7.30 -25.93 23.29
C ASP A 306 8.82 -25.68 23.17
N ARG A 307 9.33 -25.37 21.98
CA ARG A 307 10.77 -25.20 21.70
C ARG A 307 11.16 -23.77 21.34
N GLU A 308 10.18 -22.88 21.14
CA GLU A 308 10.47 -21.50 20.77
C GLU A 308 10.78 -20.67 22.01
N GLU A 309 11.82 -19.83 21.91
CA GLU A 309 12.20 -18.93 23.00
C GLU A 309 11.18 -17.78 23.15
N ILE A 310 10.60 -17.34 22.03
CA ILE A 310 9.65 -16.24 21.96
C ILE A 310 8.38 -16.73 21.28
N HIS A 311 7.28 -16.70 22.03
CA HIS A 311 5.95 -17.03 21.53
C HIS A 311 5.34 -15.84 20.79
N LEU A 312 4.78 -16.12 19.62
CA LEU A 312 4.11 -15.16 18.75
C LEU A 312 2.63 -15.07 19.10
N TRP A 313 2.11 -13.85 19.11
CA TRP A 313 0.75 -13.55 19.54
C TRP A 313 -0.27 -13.80 18.42
N ARG A 314 -0.42 -15.07 18.02
CA ARG A 314 -1.35 -15.49 16.98
C ARG A 314 -1.78 -16.95 17.11
N ASP A 315 -2.89 -17.28 16.48
CA ASP A 315 -3.26 -18.62 16.06
C ASP A 315 -3.22 -18.72 14.52
N ASN A 316 -2.96 -19.91 14.00
CA ASN A 316 -2.87 -20.16 12.57
C ASN A 316 -3.57 -21.46 12.16
N LEU A 317 -4.56 -21.35 11.27
CA LEU A 317 -5.14 -22.48 10.56
C LEU A 317 -4.49 -22.57 9.17
N ARG A 318 -3.87 -23.71 8.87
CA ARG A 318 -3.17 -23.95 7.60
C ARG A 318 -3.64 -25.23 6.94
N HIS A 319 -3.98 -25.15 5.65
CA HIS A 319 -4.34 -26.32 4.85
C HIS A 319 -4.04 -26.09 3.35
N PRO A 320 -3.79 -27.16 2.57
CA PRO A 320 -3.77 -27.06 1.12
C PRO A 320 -5.17 -26.74 0.58
N CYS A 321 -5.23 -26.16 -0.62
CA CYS A 321 -6.51 -25.85 -1.27
C CYS A 321 -6.58 -26.17 -2.76
N HIS A 322 -5.56 -26.81 -3.30
CA HIS A 322 -5.56 -27.31 -4.66
C HIS A 322 -4.82 -28.66 -4.74
N PRO A 323 -5.36 -29.67 -5.48
CA PRO A 323 -6.70 -29.74 -6.06
C PRO A 323 -7.82 -29.69 -5.02
N LEU A 324 -8.89 -28.94 -5.31
CA LEU A 324 -9.89 -28.59 -4.29
C LEU A 324 -10.62 -29.82 -3.74
N GLU A 325 -11.06 -30.73 -4.61
CA GLU A 325 -11.80 -31.95 -4.24
C GLU A 325 -10.99 -32.85 -3.29
N GLU A 326 -9.68 -32.94 -3.52
CA GLU A 326 -8.78 -33.73 -2.68
C GLU A 326 -8.49 -33.07 -1.33
N CYS A 327 -8.42 -31.73 -1.30
CA CYS A 327 -8.10 -30.97 -0.10
C CYS A 327 -9.28 -30.85 0.86
N MET A 328 -10.48 -30.62 0.32
CA MET A 328 -11.67 -30.23 1.08
C MET A 328 -12.10 -31.26 2.13
N LYS A 329 -11.80 -32.54 1.90
CA LYS A 329 -12.08 -33.64 2.85
C LYS A 329 -11.36 -33.50 4.19
N PHE A 330 -10.28 -32.69 4.24
CA PHE A 330 -9.51 -32.44 5.46
C PHE A 330 -9.86 -31.11 6.14
N TRP A 331 -10.72 -30.29 5.53
CA TRP A 331 -11.05 -28.96 6.03
C TRP A 331 -12.09 -29.01 7.16
N PRO A 332 -12.20 -27.94 7.97
CA PRO A 332 -13.27 -27.78 8.95
C PRO A 332 -14.68 -28.01 8.38
N GLU A 333 -15.49 -28.75 9.13
CA GLU A 333 -16.94 -28.89 8.87
C GLU A 333 -17.76 -27.79 9.51
N LYS A 334 -17.22 -27.18 10.57
CA LYS A 334 -17.75 -25.99 11.22
C LYS A 334 -16.76 -24.83 11.03
N PRO A 335 -17.23 -23.60 10.73
CA PRO A 335 -18.62 -23.26 10.41
C PRO A 335 -19.17 -24.01 9.20
N THR A 336 -20.48 -24.26 9.14
CA THR A 336 -21.10 -25.13 8.10
C THR A 336 -20.86 -24.61 6.68
N ARG A 337 -20.67 -23.29 6.54
CA ARG A 337 -20.35 -22.61 5.28
C ARG A 337 -18.86 -22.65 4.91
N TYR A 338 -17.98 -23.18 5.76
CA TYR A 338 -16.52 -23.11 5.59
C TYR A 338 -16.07 -23.71 4.25
N ARG A 339 -16.44 -24.97 3.99
CA ARG A 339 -15.98 -25.67 2.79
C ARG A 339 -16.47 -25.02 1.49
N GLU A 340 -17.72 -24.59 1.47
CA GLU A 340 -18.34 -23.93 0.31
C GLU A 340 -17.67 -22.58 0.02
N VAL A 341 -17.64 -21.69 1.01
CA VAL A 341 -17.14 -20.31 0.84
C VAL A 341 -15.64 -20.30 0.60
N VAL A 342 -14.85 -21.02 1.42
CA VAL A 342 -13.39 -21.06 1.28
C VAL A 342 -12.99 -21.80 0.01
N GLY A 343 -13.77 -22.77 -0.45
CA GLY A 343 -13.56 -23.46 -1.72
C GLY A 343 -13.75 -22.54 -2.92
N ALA A 344 -14.85 -21.79 -2.94
CA ALA A 344 -15.11 -20.77 -3.95
C ALA A 344 -14.02 -19.69 -3.97
N TYR A 345 -13.64 -19.17 -2.79
CA TYR A 345 -12.55 -18.20 -2.66
C TYR A 345 -11.21 -18.75 -3.18
N SER A 346 -10.85 -19.98 -2.80
CA SER A 346 -9.59 -20.60 -3.21
C SER A 346 -9.48 -20.71 -4.74
N ASN A 347 -10.59 -21.01 -5.43
CA ASN A 347 -10.62 -21.05 -6.89
C ASN A 347 -10.45 -19.67 -7.52
N GLU A 348 -11.16 -18.64 -7.01
CA GLU A 348 -11.04 -17.28 -7.54
C GLU A 348 -9.65 -16.67 -7.26
N ALA A 349 -9.11 -16.89 -6.07
CA ALA A 349 -7.75 -16.46 -5.73
C ALA A 349 -6.69 -17.21 -6.56
N LYS A 350 -6.90 -18.50 -6.88
CA LYS A 350 -6.04 -19.23 -7.82
C LYS A 350 -6.05 -18.60 -9.22
N LYS A 351 -7.23 -18.24 -9.75
CA LYS A 351 -7.36 -17.57 -11.06
C LYS A 351 -6.61 -16.24 -11.04
N LEU A 352 -6.81 -15.43 -10.00
CA LEU A 352 -6.09 -14.16 -9.82
C LEU A 352 -4.58 -14.37 -9.79
N GLY A 353 -4.10 -15.35 -9.03
CA GLY A 353 -2.68 -15.69 -9.00
C GLY A 353 -2.11 -16.11 -10.35
N SER A 354 -2.89 -16.85 -11.13
CA SER A 354 -2.50 -17.25 -12.49
C SER A 354 -2.37 -16.03 -13.41
N ILE A 355 -3.30 -15.08 -13.35
CA ILE A 355 -3.25 -13.82 -14.11
C ILE A 355 -2.00 -13.02 -13.73
N ILE A 356 -1.73 -12.87 -12.43
CA ILE A 356 -0.55 -12.14 -11.93
C ILE A 356 0.74 -12.79 -12.42
N LEU A 357 0.84 -14.13 -12.39
CA LEU A 357 2.03 -14.84 -12.86
C LEU A 357 2.24 -14.71 -14.37
N GLU A 358 1.18 -14.70 -15.18
CA GLU A 358 1.30 -14.42 -16.63
C GLU A 358 1.80 -12.99 -16.88
N LEU A 359 1.29 -11.99 -16.14
CA LEU A 359 1.78 -10.61 -16.24
C LEU A 359 3.24 -10.47 -15.81
N ILE A 360 3.64 -11.19 -14.76
CA ILE A 360 5.05 -11.24 -14.33
C ILE A 360 5.92 -11.92 -15.39
N ALA A 361 5.46 -13.02 -15.99
CA ALA A 361 6.19 -13.70 -17.06
C ALA A 361 6.40 -12.76 -18.25
N GLU A 362 5.34 -12.09 -18.71
CA GLU A 362 5.41 -11.08 -19.79
C GLU A 362 6.37 -9.95 -19.43
N GLY A 363 6.27 -9.38 -18.23
CA GLY A 363 7.14 -8.29 -17.76
C GLY A 363 8.61 -8.69 -17.63
N LEU A 364 8.89 -9.98 -17.40
CA LEU A 364 10.23 -10.54 -17.43
C LEU A 364 10.69 -10.94 -18.84
N GLY A 365 9.82 -10.90 -19.85
CA GLY A 365 10.12 -11.38 -21.21
C GLY A 365 10.20 -12.90 -21.32
N LEU A 366 9.48 -13.61 -20.45
CA LEU A 366 9.33 -15.07 -20.49
C LEU A 366 8.15 -15.46 -21.38
N GLU A 367 8.14 -16.70 -21.84
CA GLU A 367 7.04 -17.22 -22.64
C GLU A 367 5.73 -17.31 -21.83
N SER A 368 4.59 -17.13 -22.50
CA SER A 368 3.30 -17.31 -21.85
C SER A 368 3.17 -18.74 -21.32
N GLY A 369 2.65 -18.86 -20.10
CA GLY A 369 2.55 -20.13 -19.40
C GLY A 369 3.83 -20.61 -18.71
N TYR A 370 4.91 -19.81 -18.69
CA TYR A 370 6.18 -20.20 -18.05
C TYR A 370 6.02 -20.73 -16.61
N PHE A 371 5.18 -20.08 -15.80
CA PHE A 371 4.97 -20.47 -14.39
C PHE A 371 3.92 -21.57 -14.19
N ARG A 372 3.29 -22.10 -15.25
CA ARG A 372 2.25 -23.12 -15.10
C ARG A 372 2.83 -24.45 -14.62
N ASN A 373 1.93 -25.37 -14.25
CA ASN A 373 2.26 -26.73 -13.84
C ASN A 373 3.11 -26.74 -12.54
N GLN A 374 4.23 -27.46 -12.55
CA GLN A 374 5.07 -27.71 -11.38
C GLN A 374 5.55 -26.44 -10.65
N LEU A 375 5.53 -25.25 -11.25
CA LEU A 375 5.95 -24.02 -10.57
C LEU A 375 4.83 -23.35 -9.75
N SER A 376 3.57 -23.66 -10.01
CA SER A 376 2.43 -22.93 -9.42
C SER A 376 1.23 -23.79 -9.01
N GLU A 377 1.33 -25.13 -9.03
CA GLU A 377 0.20 -26.02 -8.73
C GLU A 377 -0.01 -26.28 -7.23
N SER A 378 0.99 -26.03 -6.39
CA SER A 378 0.89 -26.27 -4.94
C SER A 378 0.36 -25.03 -4.22
N LEU A 379 -0.95 -25.02 -3.92
CA LEU A 379 -1.61 -23.90 -3.24
C LEU A 379 -1.88 -24.23 -1.77
N VAL A 380 -1.38 -23.38 -0.88
CA VAL A 380 -1.56 -23.50 0.57
C VAL A 380 -2.20 -22.24 1.11
N LEU A 381 -3.33 -22.41 1.79
CA LEU A 381 -4.00 -21.33 2.51
C LEU A 381 -3.54 -21.32 3.97
N SER A 382 -3.16 -20.15 4.47
CA SER A 382 -2.79 -19.93 5.87
C SER A 382 -3.55 -18.75 6.43
N ILE A 383 -4.46 -19.05 7.35
CA ILE A 383 -5.35 -18.09 7.99
C ILE A 383 -4.77 -17.80 9.36
N ASN A 384 -4.41 -16.54 9.58
CA ASN A 384 -3.82 -16.04 10.81
C ASN A 384 -4.86 -15.25 11.58
N HIS A 385 -5.00 -15.55 12.86
CA HIS A 385 -5.80 -14.77 13.79
C HIS A 385 -4.91 -14.23 14.90
N TYR A 386 -4.97 -12.92 15.13
CA TYR A 386 -4.18 -12.20 16.11
C TYR A 386 -5.16 -11.62 17.15
N PRO A 387 -5.34 -12.28 18.31
CA PRO A 387 -6.17 -11.74 19.38
C PRO A 387 -5.64 -10.40 19.89
N PRO A 388 -6.47 -9.56 20.54
CA PRO A 388 -5.99 -8.35 21.21
C PRO A 388 -4.86 -8.68 22.19
N CYS A 389 -3.75 -7.96 22.06
CA CYS A 389 -2.56 -8.16 22.88
C CYS A 389 -2.51 -7.09 23.99
N PRO A 390 -2.47 -7.46 25.28
CA PRO A 390 -2.42 -6.48 26.38
C PRO A 390 -1.22 -5.52 26.29
N ASN A 391 -0.10 -5.98 25.74
CA ASN A 391 1.10 -5.17 25.54
C ASN A 391 1.76 -5.45 24.18
N PRO A 392 1.26 -4.82 23.09
CA PRO A 392 1.68 -5.13 21.73
C PRO A 392 3.12 -4.68 21.40
N SER A 393 3.78 -3.91 22.27
CA SER A 393 5.18 -3.51 22.08
C SER A 393 6.18 -4.60 22.48
N LEU A 394 5.74 -5.65 23.18
CA LEU A 394 6.62 -6.73 23.69
C LEU A 394 6.57 -8.02 22.87
N THR A 395 5.68 -8.11 21.88
CA THR A 395 5.51 -9.31 21.07
C THR A 395 5.17 -8.95 19.62
N LEU A 396 5.19 -9.96 18.75
CA LEU A 396 4.77 -9.85 17.37
C LEU A 396 3.73 -10.93 17.08
N GLY A 397 2.85 -10.64 16.13
CA GLY A 397 2.00 -11.68 15.56
C GLY A 397 2.80 -12.61 14.66
N LEU A 398 3.73 -12.06 13.87
CA LEU A 398 4.63 -12.81 13.02
C LEU A 398 5.97 -12.10 12.92
N VAL A 399 7.07 -12.82 13.10
CA VAL A 399 8.42 -12.27 13.03
C VAL A 399 8.79 -11.81 11.61
N LYS A 400 9.87 -11.03 11.54
CA LYS A 400 10.53 -10.67 10.29
C LYS A 400 10.88 -11.93 9.48
N HIS A 401 10.40 -12.01 8.25
CA HIS A 401 10.71 -13.09 7.30
C HIS A 401 10.43 -12.66 5.86
N CYS A 402 10.82 -13.48 4.90
CA CYS A 402 10.42 -13.42 3.50
C CYS A 402 9.69 -14.70 3.16
N ASP A 403 8.72 -14.67 2.25
CA ASP A 403 7.97 -15.89 1.96
C ASP A 403 8.80 -16.88 1.10
N PRO A 404 8.75 -18.19 1.38
CA PRO A 404 9.55 -19.21 0.69
C PRO A 404 8.93 -19.67 -0.64
N ASN A 405 7.91 -18.99 -1.14
CA ASN A 405 7.06 -19.43 -2.26
C ASN A 405 7.36 -18.63 -3.55
N LEU A 406 6.49 -18.75 -4.55
CA LEU A 406 6.57 -17.98 -5.79
C LEU A 406 5.95 -16.59 -5.60
N ILE A 407 4.65 -16.54 -5.30
CA ILE A 407 3.91 -15.32 -4.92
C ILE A 407 2.88 -15.62 -3.84
N THR A 408 2.63 -14.63 -2.99
CA THR A 408 1.61 -14.65 -1.94
C THR A 408 0.48 -13.70 -2.29
N ILE A 409 -0.76 -14.17 -2.15
CA ILE A 409 -1.98 -13.35 -2.24
C ILE A 409 -2.56 -13.23 -0.84
N LEU A 410 -2.46 -12.05 -0.25
CA LEU A 410 -2.86 -11.81 1.13
C LEU A 410 -4.16 -11.00 1.21
N LEU A 411 -5.16 -11.59 1.84
CA LEU A 411 -6.38 -10.93 2.29
C LEU A 411 -6.19 -10.43 3.73
N GLN A 412 -6.12 -9.10 3.93
CA GLN A 412 -5.69 -8.52 5.21
C GLN A 412 -6.77 -8.33 6.28
N GLY A 413 -8.05 -8.35 5.92
CA GLY A 413 -9.13 -7.87 6.79
C GLY A 413 -9.19 -6.33 6.85
N ASP A 414 -9.76 -5.79 7.92
CA ASP A 414 -9.99 -4.36 8.16
C ASP A 414 -9.05 -3.76 9.22
N VAL A 415 -8.31 -4.60 9.94
CA VAL A 415 -7.39 -4.17 11.01
C VAL A 415 -5.94 -4.15 10.51
N CYS A 416 -5.25 -3.02 10.72
CA CYS A 416 -3.83 -2.87 10.38
C CYS A 416 -2.95 -3.86 11.16
N GLY A 417 -1.85 -4.32 10.54
CA GLY A 417 -0.90 -5.20 11.23
C GLY A 417 0.28 -5.66 10.38
N LEU A 418 0.14 -5.71 9.05
CA LEU A 418 1.27 -6.02 8.18
C LEU A 418 2.26 -4.85 8.13
N GLN A 419 3.54 -5.15 8.26
CA GLN A 419 4.63 -4.21 8.02
C GLN A 419 5.65 -4.83 7.07
N VAL A 420 6.11 -4.04 6.11
CA VAL A 420 7.12 -4.42 5.11
C VAL A 420 8.39 -3.61 5.39
N LEU A 421 9.55 -4.26 5.41
CA LEU A 421 10.83 -3.60 5.60
C LEU A 421 11.34 -3.09 4.26
N LYS A 422 11.61 -1.79 4.18
CA LYS A 422 12.17 -1.16 3.00
C LYS A 422 13.17 -0.11 3.42
N ASP A 423 14.38 -0.17 2.86
CA ASP A 423 15.45 0.79 3.12
C ASP A 423 15.77 0.92 4.63
N GLY A 424 15.72 -0.20 5.37
CA GLY A 424 15.95 -0.24 6.81
C GLY A 424 14.76 0.18 7.68
N GLU A 425 13.66 0.65 7.10
CA GLU A 425 12.48 1.13 7.82
C GLU A 425 11.25 0.21 7.66
N TRP A 426 10.50 0.05 8.74
CA TRP A 426 9.24 -0.69 8.73
C TRP A 426 8.09 0.20 8.24
N ILE A 427 7.49 -0.16 7.11
CA ILE A 427 6.35 0.53 6.50
C ILE A 427 5.08 -0.29 6.76
N GLY A 428 4.09 0.31 7.43
CA GLY A 428 2.78 -0.30 7.61
C GLY A 428 1.99 -0.36 6.30
N VAL A 429 1.34 -1.49 6.04
CA VAL A 429 0.43 -1.65 4.89
C VAL A 429 -1.00 -1.51 5.37
N GLU A 430 -1.63 -0.38 5.04
CA GLU A 430 -3.02 -0.10 5.39
C GLU A 430 -3.97 -0.98 4.56
N PRO A 431 -4.91 -1.71 5.21
CA PRO A 431 -5.87 -2.53 4.48
C PRO A 431 -6.81 -1.67 3.64
N LEU A 432 -6.93 -1.98 2.35
CA LEU A 432 -7.93 -1.40 1.46
C LEU A 432 -9.16 -2.33 1.34
N PRO A 433 -10.39 -1.79 1.32
CA PRO A 433 -11.58 -2.59 1.06
C PRO A 433 -11.50 -3.29 -0.31
N ASN A 434 -11.86 -4.58 -0.36
CA ASN A 434 -11.86 -5.39 -1.59
C ASN A 434 -10.51 -5.38 -2.33
N ALA A 435 -9.42 -5.53 -1.58
CA ALA A 435 -8.07 -5.56 -2.12
C ALA A 435 -7.27 -6.75 -1.59
N PHE A 436 -6.31 -7.21 -2.39
CA PHE A 436 -5.28 -8.14 -1.96
C PHE A 436 -3.92 -7.46 -1.95
N VAL A 437 -3.11 -7.75 -0.93
CA VAL A 437 -1.67 -7.47 -0.98
C VAL A 437 -1.01 -8.61 -1.73
N ILE A 438 -0.16 -8.28 -2.70
CA ILE A 438 0.65 -9.26 -3.42
C ILE A 438 2.11 -9.04 -3.04
N ASN A 439 2.80 -10.10 -2.65
CA ASN A 439 4.25 -10.06 -2.48
C ASN A 439 4.94 -11.21 -3.21
N ILE A 440 6.15 -10.89 -3.67
CA ILE A 440 7.07 -11.80 -4.33
C ILE A 440 7.70 -12.68 -3.25
N GLY A 441 7.76 -13.99 -3.48
CA GLY A 441 8.48 -14.93 -2.62
C GLY A 441 9.89 -15.21 -3.12
N TYR A 442 10.67 -15.93 -2.32
CA TYR A 442 12.07 -16.25 -2.62
C TYR A 442 12.25 -17.00 -3.93
N ILE A 443 11.35 -17.91 -4.26
CA ILE A 443 11.48 -18.72 -5.47
C ILE A 443 11.42 -17.85 -6.72
N LEU A 444 10.53 -16.85 -6.74
CA LEU A 444 10.44 -15.95 -7.88
C LEU A 444 11.64 -14.97 -7.95
N GLN A 445 12.20 -14.57 -6.80
CA GLN A 445 13.47 -13.84 -6.76
C GLN A 445 14.63 -14.66 -7.36
N VAL A 446 14.71 -15.96 -7.04
CA VAL A 446 15.73 -16.87 -7.59
C VAL A 446 15.56 -17.02 -9.10
N ILE A 447 14.35 -17.38 -9.55
CA ILE A 447 14.05 -17.57 -10.99
C ILE A 447 14.35 -16.30 -11.78
N SER A 448 14.01 -15.13 -11.23
CA SER A 448 14.23 -13.83 -11.89
C SER A 448 15.66 -13.31 -11.80
N ASN A 449 16.58 -14.05 -11.17
CA ASN A 449 17.98 -13.64 -10.93
C ASN A 449 18.07 -12.24 -10.28
N ASN A 450 17.33 -12.00 -9.19
CA ASN A 450 17.22 -10.72 -8.48
C ASN A 450 16.57 -9.54 -9.24
N LYS A 451 15.99 -9.75 -10.43
CA LYS A 451 15.19 -8.70 -11.08
C LYS A 451 13.93 -8.37 -10.27
N LEU A 452 13.35 -9.36 -9.61
CA LEU A 452 12.31 -9.20 -8.60
C LEU A 452 12.89 -9.54 -7.23
N LYS A 453 12.46 -8.81 -6.19
CA LYS A 453 12.94 -9.02 -4.82
C LYS A 453 11.80 -9.46 -3.92
N SER A 454 12.04 -10.55 -3.19
CA SER A 454 11.29 -10.91 -2.00
C SER A 454 11.63 -9.91 -0.89
N VAL A 455 10.61 -9.41 -0.20
CA VAL A 455 10.78 -8.33 0.77
C VAL A 455 10.51 -8.86 2.17
N GLU A 456 11.41 -8.50 3.08
CA GLU A 456 11.26 -8.85 4.50
C GLU A 456 10.02 -8.16 5.05
N HIS A 457 9.16 -8.89 5.73
CA HIS A 457 7.91 -8.40 6.29
C HIS A 457 7.61 -9.07 7.63
N ARG A 458 6.72 -8.45 8.42
CA ARG A 458 6.29 -8.93 9.74
C ARG A 458 4.82 -8.59 9.98
N ALA A 459 4.22 -9.20 11.01
CA ALA A 459 2.89 -8.81 11.49
C ALA A 459 2.98 -8.34 12.95
N VAL A 460 2.56 -7.10 13.22
CA VAL A 460 2.41 -6.56 14.58
C VAL A 460 1.01 -6.82 15.11
N THR A 461 0.86 -6.81 16.43
CA THR A 461 -0.44 -6.90 17.11
C THR A 461 -0.89 -5.54 17.63
N ASN A 462 -2.10 -5.49 18.19
CA ASN A 462 -2.64 -4.29 18.82
C ASN A 462 -3.43 -4.71 20.06
N SER A 463 -3.73 -3.76 20.96
CA SER A 463 -4.40 -4.05 22.24
C SER A 463 -5.93 -3.95 22.22
N LYS A 464 -6.54 -3.55 21.11
CA LYS A 464 -7.95 -3.17 21.05
C LYS A 464 -8.82 -4.15 20.26
N GLU A 465 -8.32 -4.60 19.12
CA GLU A 465 -9.11 -5.30 18.11
C GLU A 465 -8.38 -6.57 17.64
N ALA A 466 -9.13 -7.67 17.55
CA ALA A 466 -8.62 -8.89 16.94
C ALA A 466 -8.42 -8.68 15.44
N ARG A 467 -7.34 -9.22 14.88
CA ARG A 467 -7.06 -9.14 13.44
C ARG A 467 -7.11 -10.54 12.82
N THR A 468 -7.80 -10.70 11.71
CA THR A 468 -7.76 -11.94 10.91
C THR A 468 -7.24 -11.64 9.52
N SER A 469 -6.35 -12.48 8.99
CA SER A 469 -5.85 -12.38 7.61
C SER A 469 -5.61 -13.75 7.00
N ALA A 470 -5.80 -13.89 5.69
CA ALA A 470 -5.60 -15.14 4.98
C ALA A 470 -4.57 -14.96 3.85
N ALA A 471 -3.46 -15.71 3.94
CA ALA A 471 -2.42 -15.75 2.92
C ALA A 471 -2.59 -17.02 2.08
N LEU A 472 -2.81 -16.83 0.77
CA LEU A 472 -2.74 -17.91 -0.21
C LEU A 472 -1.33 -17.92 -0.81
N PHE A 473 -0.57 -18.97 -0.51
CA PHE A 473 0.76 -19.18 -1.05
C PHE A 473 0.66 -20.02 -2.33
N ILE A 474 1.18 -19.49 -3.43
CA ILE A 474 1.40 -20.25 -4.67
C ILE A 474 2.85 -20.74 -4.66
N ASN A 475 3.00 -22.06 -4.61
CA ASN A 475 4.29 -22.73 -4.46
C ASN A 475 4.57 -23.64 -5.67
N PRO A 476 5.86 -23.91 -5.93
CA PRO A 476 6.25 -25.05 -6.74
C PRO A 476 5.84 -26.39 -6.11
N ALA A 477 5.83 -27.43 -6.93
CA ALA A 477 5.84 -28.82 -6.52
C ALA A 477 7.14 -29.14 -5.78
N ASN A 478 7.09 -30.10 -4.86
CA ASN A 478 8.21 -30.45 -4.00
C ASN A 478 9.48 -30.86 -4.78
N ASP A 479 9.30 -31.63 -5.85
CA ASP A 479 10.36 -32.14 -6.73
C ASP A 479 10.78 -31.14 -7.82
N CYS A 480 10.17 -29.95 -7.87
CA CYS A 480 10.48 -28.94 -8.86
C CYS A 480 11.91 -28.42 -8.70
N LEU A 481 12.66 -28.40 -9.81
CA LEU A 481 13.99 -27.80 -9.86
C LEU A 481 13.87 -26.28 -10.02
N ILE A 482 14.43 -25.54 -9.06
CA ILE A 482 14.45 -24.09 -9.04
C ILE A 482 15.84 -23.59 -9.44
N GLU A 483 15.89 -22.72 -10.45
CA GLU A 483 17.12 -22.09 -10.92
C GLU A 483 16.84 -20.73 -11.60
N PRO A 484 17.82 -19.82 -11.69
CA PRO A 484 17.70 -18.62 -12.51
C PRO A 484 17.41 -18.97 -13.97
N THR A 485 16.40 -18.34 -14.54
CA THR A 485 16.04 -18.61 -15.94
C THR A 485 17.12 -18.15 -16.91
N LYS A 486 17.38 -18.96 -17.94
CA LYS A 486 18.38 -18.67 -18.98
C LYS A 486 18.06 -17.41 -19.77
N THR A 487 16.79 -17.05 -19.88
CA THR A 487 16.34 -15.82 -20.56
C THR A 487 16.78 -14.54 -19.81
N LEU A 488 17.09 -14.63 -18.51
CA LEU A 488 17.47 -13.49 -17.68
C LEU A 488 18.94 -13.52 -17.23
N THR A 489 19.70 -14.52 -17.70
CA THR A 489 21.11 -14.70 -17.39
C THR A 489 21.94 -14.65 -18.67
N GLU A 490 23.04 -13.90 -18.63
CA GLU A 490 23.96 -13.73 -19.77
C GLU A 490 25.38 -13.44 -19.24
N ALA A 491 26.39 -13.32 -20.11
CA ALA A 491 27.77 -13.10 -19.67
C ALA A 491 27.94 -11.83 -18.80
N SER A 492 27.17 -10.77 -19.08
CA SER A 492 27.10 -9.52 -18.30
C SER A 492 26.24 -9.61 -17.03
N ASN A 493 25.39 -10.64 -16.91
CA ASN A 493 24.52 -10.87 -15.76
C ASN A 493 24.47 -12.38 -15.43
N PRO A 494 25.55 -12.96 -14.87
CA PRO A 494 25.62 -14.39 -14.62
C PRO A 494 24.57 -14.84 -13.57
N PRO A 495 24.24 -16.14 -13.51
CA PRO A 495 23.37 -16.69 -12.47
C PRO A 495 24.00 -16.44 -11.09
N ILE A 496 23.27 -15.75 -10.22
CA ILE A 496 23.72 -15.47 -8.85
C ILE A 496 23.27 -16.56 -7.85
N TYR A 497 22.33 -17.41 -8.27
CA TYR A 497 21.83 -18.55 -7.51
C TYR A 497 22.19 -19.86 -8.19
N ARG A 498 22.47 -20.89 -7.40
CA ARG A 498 22.58 -22.27 -7.88
C ARG A 498 21.21 -22.89 -8.10
N ALA A 499 21.15 -23.96 -8.91
CA ALA A 499 19.96 -24.80 -9.00
C ALA A 499 19.77 -25.66 -7.73
N PHE A 500 18.53 -25.86 -7.30
CA PHE A 500 18.18 -26.72 -6.14
C PHE A 500 16.75 -27.27 -6.26
N GLN A 501 16.44 -28.35 -5.52
CA GLN A 501 15.07 -28.86 -5.43
C GLN A 501 14.25 -28.06 -4.41
N TYR A 502 13.00 -27.73 -4.74
CA TYR A 502 12.15 -26.92 -3.88
C TYR A 502 11.94 -27.54 -2.48
N GLN A 503 11.78 -28.86 -2.39
CA GLN A 503 11.62 -29.57 -1.12
C GLN A 503 12.82 -29.41 -0.19
N GLU A 504 14.04 -29.47 -0.73
CA GLU A 504 15.27 -29.30 0.06
C GLU A 504 15.34 -27.89 0.66
N PHE A 505 15.06 -26.87 -0.17
CA PHE A 505 14.98 -25.49 0.27
C PHE A 505 13.90 -25.28 1.34
N LEU A 506 12.70 -25.82 1.12
CA LEU A 506 11.58 -25.66 2.05
C LEU A 506 11.85 -26.33 3.40
N MET A 507 12.49 -27.51 3.41
CA MET A 507 12.92 -28.18 4.64
C MET A 507 13.93 -27.32 5.42
N ASP A 508 14.95 -26.80 4.74
CA ASP A 508 15.94 -25.93 5.38
C ASP A 508 15.31 -24.63 5.93
N TYR A 509 14.42 -24.00 5.15
CA TYR A 509 13.68 -22.79 5.54
C TYR A 509 12.81 -23.00 6.78
N ILE A 510 12.18 -24.17 6.92
CA ILE A 510 11.37 -24.52 8.09
C ILE A 510 12.24 -24.84 9.30
N SER A 511 13.29 -25.64 9.12
CA SER A 511 14.15 -26.14 10.19
C SER A 511 15.13 -25.11 10.75
N ASN A 512 15.49 -24.08 9.98
CA ASN A 512 16.46 -23.06 10.39
C ASN A 512 15.85 -21.64 10.35
N PRO A 513 14.99 -21.26 11.32
CA PRO A 513 14.34 -19.94 11.35
C PRO A 513 15.31 -18.76 11.32
N THR A 514 16.51 -18.93 11.87
CA THR A 514 17.58 -17.92 11.92
C THR A 514 18.31 -17.73 10.59
N ARG A 515 18.17 -18.68 9.65
CA ARG A 515 18.79 -18.65 8.32
C ARG A 515 17.81 -18.38 7.18
N ARG A 516 16.54 -18.09 7.48
CA ARG A 516 15.51 -17.85 6.47
C ARG A 516 15.86 -16.76 5.45
N ASN A 517 16.82 -15.89 5.75
CA ASN A 517 17.25 -14.78 4.90
C ASN A 517 18.73 -14.85 4.47
N GLN A 518 19.37 -16.02 4.63
CA GLN A 518 20.73 -16.31 4.17
C GLN A 518 20.69 -17.39 3.10
#